data_AF-A0A7L9VQP9-F1
#
_entry.id   AF-A0A7L9VQP9-F1
#
_cell.length_a   1.000
_cell.length_b   1.000
_cell.length_c   1.000
_cell.angle_alpha   90.00
_cell.angle_beta   90.00
_cell.angle_gamma   90.00
#
_symmetry.space_group_name_H-M   'P 1'
#
loop_
_entity.id
_entity.type
_entity.pdbx_description
1 polymer ?
#
loop_
_entity_poly.entity_id
_entity_poly.type
_entity_poly.pdbx_seq_one_letter_code
_entity_poly.pdbx_strand_id
1 'polypeptide(L)'
;MEMKQVKIRFQQRQPVTLGDRRWYLIEEINYNNGEVMLDECCYEFKKDGGKLVSKHLPKVLATVGSIEVPGLLMYKPSDLGWWF
;
A
#
# COMPACT_ATOMS: atom_id res chain seq x y z
N MET A 1 -6.30 -9.08 -6.93
CA MET A 1 -6.02 -10.00 -5.78
C MET A 1 -7.32 -10.62 -5.29
N GLU A 2 -7.31 -11.74 -4.56
CA GLU A 2 -8.53 -12.28 -3.92
C GLU A 2 -8.90 -11.57 -2.60
N MET A 3 -10.20 -11.47 -2.29
CA MET A 3 -10.71 -10.82 -1.06
C MET A 3 -10.06 -11.35 0.24
N LYS A 4 -9.78 -12.66 0.31
CA LYS A 4 -9.12 -13.27 1.47
C LYS A 4 -7.73 -12.67 1.72
N GLN A 5 -6.96 -12.41 0.66
CA GLN A 5 -5.63 -11.82 0.77
C GLN A 5 -5.70 -10.33 1.13
N VAL A 6 -6.67 -9.60 0.56
CA VAL A 6 -6.93 -8.19 0.91
C VAL A 6 -7.24 -8.04 2.40
N LYS A 7 -8.08 -8.92 2.95
CA LYS A 7 -8.40 -8.93 4.39
C LYS A 7 -7.16 -9.15 5.27
N ILE A 8 -6.30 -10.09 4.90
CA ILE A 8 -5.04 -10.35 5.62
C ILE A 8 -4.16 -9.10 5.62
N ARG A 9 -4.01 -8.45 4.46
CA ARG A 9 -3.19 -7.24 4.34
C ARG A 9 -3.75 -6.07 5.14
N PHE A 10 -5.07 -5.91 5.16
CA PHE A 10 -5.74 -4.92 6.01
C PHE A 10 -5.45 -5.17 7.50
N GLN A 11 -5.67 -6.40 7.98
CA GLN A 11 -5.46 -6.76 9.38
C GLN A 11 -4.00 -6.64 9.82
N GLN A 12 -3.06 -6.97 8.94
CA GLN A 12 -1.62 -6.92 9.22
C GLN A 12 -0.98 -5.58 8.87
N ARG A 13 -1.77 -4.59 8.41
CA ARG A 13 -1.28 -3.30 7.88
C ARG A 13 -0.14 -3.45 6.86
N GLN A 14 -0.26 -4.43 5.96
CA GLN A 14 0.70 -4.64 4.89
C GLN A 14 0.40 -3.72 3.69
N PRO A 15 1.43 -3.23 3.00
CA PRO A 15 1.25 -2.32 1.87
C PRO A 15 0.65 -3.06 0.67
N VAL A 16 -0.12 -2.35 -0.14
CA VAL A 16 -0.67 -2.80 -1.43
C VAL A 16 -0.36 -1.80 -2.53
N THR A 17 -0.56 -2.20 -3.78
CA THR A 17 -0.46 -1.31 -4.95
C THR A 17 -1.68 -1.50 -5.85
N LEU A 18 -1.95 -0.53 -6.71
CA LEU A 18 -2.97 -0.60 -7.75
C LEU A 18 -2.36 -0.88 -9.15
N GLY A 19 -1.18 -1.49 -9.19
CA GLY A 19 -0.38 -1.65 -10.42
C GLY A 19 0.39 -0.38 -10.82
N ASP A 20 0.32 0.65 -9.98
CA ASP A 20 1.09 1.89 -10.10
C ASP A 20 2.40 1.82 -9.29
N ARG A 21 3.28 2.81 -9.42
CA ARG A 21 4.52 2.87 -8.62
C ARG A 21 4.30 3.45 -7.22
N ARG A 22 3.10 3.29 -6.66
CA ARG A 22 2.73 3.84 -5.35
C ARG A 22 2.30 2.73 -4.41
N TRP A 23 2.50 2.97 -3.12
CA TRP A 23 2.07 2.06 -2.07
C TRP A 23 0.91 2.68 -1.32
N TYR A 24 0.01 1.80 -0.89
CA TYR A 24 -1.16 2.17 -0.15
C TYR A 24 -1.33 1.25 1.06
N LEU A 25 -1.93 1.77 2.12
CA LEU A 25 -2.52 0.98 3.18
C LEU A 25 -4.03 0.91 2.97
N ILE A 26 -4.60 -0.25 3.22
CA ILE A 26 -6.06 -0.40 3.27
C ILE A 26 -6.52 0.20 4.59
N GLU A 27 -7.43 1.15 4.52
CA GLU A 27 -8.03 1.81 5.69
C GLU A 27 -9.43 1.29 5.96
N GLU A 28 -10.17 0.95 4.90
CA GLU A 28 -11.52 0.40 5.00
C GLU A 28 -11.80 -0.60 3.86
N ILE A 29 -12.64 -1.59 4.15
CA ILE A 29 -13.14 -2.57 3.17
C ILE A 29 -14.66 -2.57 3.24
N ASN A 30 -15.31 -2.28 2.11
CA ASN A 30 -16.74 -2.47 1.94
C ASN A 30 -17.02 -3.89 1.42
N TYR A 31 -17.51 -4.76 2.30
CA TYR A 31 -17.77 -6.16 1.97
C TYR A 31 -18.98 -6.38 1.06
N ASN A 32 -19.87 -5.39 0.93
CA ASN A 32 -21.10 -5.54 0.14
C ASN A 32 -20.84 -5.38 -1.36
N ASN A 33 -19.90 -4.50 -1.74
CA ASN A 33 -19.61 -4.19 -3.15
C ASN A 33 -18.14 -4.43 -3.54
N GLY A 34 -17.29 -4.83 -2.58
CA GLY A 34 -15.87 -5.11 -2.83
C GLY A 34 -15.02 -3.87 -3.05
N GLU A 35 -15.52 -2.69 -2.67
CA GLU A 35 -14.73 -1.46 -2.66
C GLU A 35 -13.78 -1.43 -1.46
N VAL A 36 -12.64 -0.78 -1.65
CA VAL A 36 -11.65 -0.55 -0.62
C VAL A 36 -11.26 0.92 -0.62
N MET A 37 -11.10 1.46 0.59
CA MET A 37 -10.55 2.79 0.78
C MET A 37 -9.08 2.68 1.15
N LEU A 38 -8.25 3.38 0.39
CA LEU A 38 -6.81 3.29 0.44
C LEU A 38 -6.21 4.63 0.85
N ASP A 39 -5.13 4.59 1.60
CA ASP A 39 -4.32 5.75 1.94
C ASP A 39 -2.91 5.58 1.43
N GLU A 40 -2.41 6.56 0.68
CA GLU A 40 -1.07 6.50 0.11
C GLU A 40 -0.05 6.50 1.23
N CYS A 41 0.91 5.59 1.16
CA CYS A 41 1.96 5.44 2.15
C CYS A 41 3.34 5.45 1.49
N CYS A 42 4.35 5.78 2.30
CA CYS A 42 5.76 5.64 1.95
C CYS A 42 6.48 4.84 3.03
N TYR A 43 7.61 4.25 2.67
CA TYR A 43 8.50 3.63 3.64
C TYR A 43 9.51 4.65 4.13
N GLU A 44 9.45 5.02 5.40
CA GLU A 44 10.46 5.83 6.05
C GLU A 44 11.53 4.92 6.63
N PHE A 45 12.72 4.93 6.05
CA PHE A 45 13.88 4.23 6.62
C PHE A 45 14.37 4.99 7.86
N LYS A 46 14.23 4.36 9.03
CA LYS A 46 14.86 4.80 10.29
C LYS A 46 16.00 3.86 10.63
N LYS A 47 16.97 4.36 11.41
CA LYS A 47 18.18 3.61 11.81
C LYS A 47 17.89 2.22 12.39
N ASP A 48 16.70 2.02 12.98
CA ASP A 48 16.31 0.79 13.68
C ASP A 48 15.24 -0.05 12.93
N GLY A 49 15.16 0.09 11.61
CA GLY A 49 14.16 -0.58 10.78
C GLY A 49 13.10 0.41 10.33
N GLY A 50 12.89 0.50 9.02
CA GLY A 50 11.95 1.47 8.49
C GLY A 50 10.50 1.15 8.82
N LYS A 51 9.65 2.17 8.72
CA LYS A 51 8.22 2.08 9.02
C LYS A 51 7.42 2.59 7.82
N LEU A 52 6.29 1.95 7.55
CA LEU A 52 5.28 2.50 6.63
C LEU A 52 4.58 3.68 7.30
N VAL A 53 4.62 4.83 6.64
CA VAL A 53 3.99 6.06 7.11
C VAL A 53 2.94 6.47 6.07
N SER A 54 1.72 6.70 6.54
CA SER A 54 0.66 7.27 5.72
C SER A 54 1.01 8.72 5.40
N LYS A 55 0.78 9.14 4.15
CA LYS A 55 0.94 10.53 3.73
C LYS A 55 -0.27 11.39 4.04
N HIS A 56 -1.38 10.79 4.49
CA HIS A 56 -2.65 11.46 4.78
C HIS A 56 -3.16 12.29 3.59
N LEU A 57 -2.92 11.79 2.37
CA LEU A 57 -3.47 12.38 1.14
C LEU A 57 -4.97 12.04 1.03
N PRO A 58 -5.70 12.69 0.08
CA PRO A 58 -7.06 12.26 -0.23
C PRO A 58 -7.11 10.74 -0.47
N LYS A 59 -8.04 10.08 0.21
CA LYS A 59 -8.17 8.63 0.15
C LYS A 59 -8.53 8.20 -1.27
N VAL A 60 -7.96 7.08 -1.70
CA VAL A 60 -8.22 6.49 -3.01
C VAL A 60 -9.26 5.39 -2.86
N LEU A 61 -10.34 5.48 -3.64
CA LEU A 61 -11.32 4.40 -3.74
C LEU A 61 -10.91 3.45 -4.85
N ALA A 62 -10.87 2.16 -4.55
CA ALA A 62 -10.54 1.12 -5.52
C ALA A 62 -11.40 -0.12 -5.30
N THR A 63 -11.32 -1.10 -6.20
CA THR A 63 -12.00 -2.39 -6.04
C THR A 63 -11.01 -3.48 -5.69
N VAL A 64 -11.43 -4.50 -4.95
CA VAL A 64 -10.59 -5.67 -4.59
C VAL A 64 -9.87 -6.29 -5.79
N GLY A 65 -10.52 -6.31 -6.96
CA GLY A 65 -9.94 -6.83 -8.21
C GLY A 65 -8.68 -6.07 -8.64
N SER A 66 -8.65 -4.75 -8.43
CA SER A 66 -7.53 -3.87 -8.81
C SER A 66 -6.36 -3.87 -7.81
N ILE A 67 -6.52 -4.48 -6.64
CA ILE A 67 -5.46 -4.55 -5.64
C ILE A 67 -4.44 -5.62 -6.03
N GLU A 68 -3.17 -5.26 -5.92
CA GLU A 68 -2.04 -6.13 -6.22
C GLU A 68 -1.03 -6.17 -5.08
N VAL A 69 -0.18 -7.20 -5.09
CA VAL A 69 0.99 -7.28 -4.21
C VAL A 69 2.04 -6.32 -4.78
N PRO A 70 2.59 -5.39 -3.96
CA PRO A 70 3.73 -4.60 -4.40
C PRO A 70 4.87 -5.54 -4.79
N GLY A 71 5.29 -5.49 -6.04
CA GLY A 71 6.41 -6.29 -6.51
C GLY A 71 7.71 -5.89 -5.80
N LEU A 72 8.62 -6.84 -5.59
CA LEU A 72 9.99 -6.60 -5.07
C LEU A 72 10.77 -5.53 -5.86
N LEU A 73 10.36 -5.26 -7.10
CA LEU A 73 10.97 -4.28 -8.00
C LEU A 73 10.36 -2.87 -7.92
N MET A 74 9.36 -2.65 -7.05
CA MET A 74 8.72 -1.34 -6.90
C MET A 74 9.55 -0.33 -6.09
N TYR A 75 10.86 -0.52 -5.91
CA TYR A 75 11.89 0.53 -6.08
C TYR A 75 13.27 0.04 -5.64
N LYS A 76 14.30 0.40 -6.41
CA LYS A 76 15.68 0.43 -5.91
C LYS A 76 15.83 1.66 -5.01
N PRO A 77 16.70 1.63 -3.98
CA PRO A 77 16.97 2.79 -3.12
C PRO A 77 17.31 4.09 -3.88
N SER A 78 17.80 3.98 -5.12
CA SER A 78 18.10 5.09 -6.04
C SER A 78 16.88 5.92 -6.44
N ASP A 79 15.68 5.35 -6.46
CA ASP A 79 14.45 6.07 -6.86
C ASP A 79 13.89 6.95 -5.73
N LEU A 80 14.40 6.78 -4.50
CA LEU A 80 14.08 7.61 -3.34
C LEU A 80 15.03 8.81 -3.19
N GLY A 81 15.93 9.05 -4.15
CA GLY A 81 16.79 10.24 -4.16
C GLY A 81 17.85 10.27 -3.05
N TRP A 82 18.33 9.12 -2.59
CA TRP A 82 19.46 9.06 -1.65
C TRP A 82 20.77 8.94 -2.43
N TRP A 83 21.34 10.10 -2.76
CA TRP A 83 22.78 10.20 -2.96
C TRP A 83 23.39 10.65 -1.63
N PHE A 84 24.34 9.82 -1.16
CA PHE A 84 25.28 10.01 -0.04
C PHE A 84 24.78 9.72 1.38
#